data_AF-A0A2D4MQ78-F1
#
_entry.id   AF-A0A2D4MQ78-F1
#
_cell.length_a   1.000
_cell.length_b   1.000
_cell.length_c   1.000
_cell.angle_alpha   90.00
_cell.angle_beta   90.00
_cell.angle_gamma   90.00
#
_symmetry.space_group_name_H-M   'P 1'
#
loop_
_entity.id
_entity.type
_entity.pdbx_description
1 polymer ?
#
loop_
_entity_poly.entity_id
_entity_poly.type
_entity_poly.pdbx_seq_one_letter_code
_entity_poly.pdbx_strand_id
1 'polypeptide(L)'
;VHGEGMLLPYGGVATCLNRQACGRAFCTLPLPGRTGLPIHVNGNFAVDSARRDLRKDCNEGDVSSTWNRLLMQFLLAPLYGQLLKNLCQRLGNEPLKFRTLSWCHNLLACKYLQYFPVVTEDVPPVWQQLVTHLYKLMHKDQLPLLPVYQKNVDYKNGQSIETISVCWSAPKEEDSTKGLYFLENRIENTILECSLQELGMSLVPAIEQLQKIHKQFVMAEIDVVTLNSPSLCHFLKSLLNFLPCSLNQTPVKNRQNCFALLTFSLSGLCSNDVSCVEGLPLLLTNDNVLRCFSQQEPVYQ
;
A
#
# COMPACT_ATOMS: atom_id res chain seq x y z
N VAL A 1 35.40 -37.15 2.74
CA VAL A 1 33.92 -37.31 2.67
C VAL A 1 33.36 -37.10 4.08
N HIS A 2 32.97 -35.88 4.42
CA HIS A 2 32.22 -35.56 5.64
C HIS A 2 30.89 -34.99 5.17
N GLY A 3 29.80 -35.64 5.60
CA GLY A 3 28.49 -35.55 4.96
C GLY A 3 27.97 -34.13 4.82
N GLU A 4 27.87 -33.66 3.59
CA GLU A 4 26.92 -32.65 3.16
C GLU A 4 25.51 -33.25 3.27
N GLY A 5 25.01 -33.36 4.51
CA GLY A 5 23.61 -33.61 4.74
C GLY A 5 22.84 -32.41 4.18
N MET A 6 21.96 -32.68 3.21
CA MET A 6 21.02 -31.70 2.66
C MET A 6 20.26 -31.05 3.83
N LEU A 7 20.66 -29.84 4.22
CA LEU A 7 20.01 -29.10 5.29
C LEU A 7 18.64 -28.68 4.77
N LEU A 8 17.58 -29.28 5.34
CA LEU A 8 16.23 -28.79 5.08
C LEU A 8 16.12 -27.36 5.65
N PRO A 9 15.54 -26.41 4.90
CA PRO A 9 15.35 -25.06 5.40
C PRO A 9 14.36 -25.10 6.57
N TYR A 10 14.75 -24.55 7.73
CA TYR A 10 13.86 -24.42 8.88
C TYR A 10 14.04 -23.06 9.53
N GLY A 11 12.95 -22.51 10.05
CA GLY A 11 12.92 -21.15 10.55
C GLY A 11 11.54 -20.74 11.02
N GLY A 12 11.45 -19.52 11.54
CA GLY A 12 10.24 -18.97 12.10
C GLY A 12 10.34 -17.46 12.29
N VAL A 13 9.18 -16.82 12.40
CA VAL A 13 9.06 -15.39 12.71
C VAL A 13 8.17 -15.21 13.93
N ALA A 14 8.47 -14.23 14.77
CA ALA A 14 7.68 -13.96 15.96
C ALA A 14 7.64 -12.46 16.25
N THR A 15 6.52 -11.99 16.79
CA THR A 15 6.33 -10.59 17.18
C THR A 15 5.68 -10.48 18.55
N CYS A 16 5.98 -9.40 19.28
CA CYS A 16 5.31 -9.06 20.51
C CYS A 16 4.09 -8.16 20.23
N LEU A 17 2.90 -8.62 20.63
CA LEU A 17 1.64 -7.90 20.37
C LEU A 17 1.46 -6.62 21.23
N ASN A 18 2.17 -6.54 22.35
CA ASN A 18 1.97 -5.50 23.35
C ASN A 18 3.15 -4.52 23.47
N ARG A 19 4.23 -4.73 22.72
CA ARG A 19 5.44 -3.90 22.77
C ARG A 19 6.10 -3.86 21.41
N GLN A 20 6.58 -2.68 21.02
CA GLN A 20 7.44 -2.54 19.86
C GLN A 20 8.80 -3.16 20.21
N ALA A 21 9.10 -4.31 19.60
CA ALA A 21 10.34 -5.02 19.82
C ALA A 21 11.36 -4.61 18.75
N CYS A 22 12.59 -4.34 19.16
CA CYS A 22 13.71 -4.38 18.23
C CYS A 22 13.98 -5.83 17.86
N GLY A 23 13.74 -6.18 16.61
CA GLY A 23 13.89 -7.51 16.06
C GLY A 23 15.29 -8.07 16.27
N ARG A 24 15.34 -9.37 16.56
CA ARG A 24 16.59 -10.12 16.77
C ARG A 24 16.61 -11.35 15.87
N ALA A 25 17.80 -11.74 15.46
CA ALA A 25 18.04 -12.94 14.69
C ALA A 25 18.45 -14.09 15.60
N PHE A 26 17.96 -15.29 15.28
CA PHE A 26 18.26 -16.52 15.99
C PHE A 26 18.70 -17.59 14.99
N CYS A 27 19.69 -18.39 15.38
CA CYS A 27 20.11 -19.59 14.68
C CYS A 27 20.32 -20.68 15.73
N THR A 28 19.21 -21.27 16.18
CA THR A 28 19.08 -22.09 17.41
C THR A 28 19.28 -21.28 18.70
N LEU A 29 20.30 -20.43 18.74
CA LEU A 29 20.59 -19.49 19.81
C LEU A 29 20.51 -18.04 19.29
N PRO A 30 20.31 -17.04 20.17
CA PRO A 30 20.31 -15.64 19.77
C PRO A 30 21.65 -15.25 19.14
N LEU A 31 21.62 -14.64 17.97
CA LEU A 31 22.79 -13.97 17.39
C LEU A 31 22.99 -12.61 18.08
N PRO A 32 24.24 -12.15 18.25
CA PRO A 32 24.47 -10.83 18.83
C PRO A 32 24.05 -9.76 17.82
N GLY A 33 23.53 -8.64 18.35
CA GLY A 33 23.06 -7.51 17.54
C GLY A 33 21.55 -7.47 17.34
N ARG A 34 21.12 -6.45 16.60
CA ARG A 34 19.72 -6.19 16.25
C ARG A 34 19.57 -6.26 14.73
N THR A 35 18.40 -6.70 14.27
CA THR A 35 18.07 -6.77 12.84
C THR A 35 17.55 -5.44 12.29
N GLY A 36 17.11 -4.53 13.16
CA GLY A 36 16.38 -3.32 12.78
C GLY A 36 14.91 -3.58 12.38
N LEU A 37 14.50 -4.84 12.20
CA LEU A 37 13.13 -5.22 11.87
C LEU A 37 12.21 -5.11 13.09
N PRO A 38 10.88 -4.95 12.92
CA PRO A 38 9.94 -4.92 14.03
C PRO A 38 9.58 -6.32 14.57
N ILE A 39 10.22 -7.38 14.08
CA ILE A 39 9.95 -8.78 14.43
C ILE A 39 11.23 -9.56 14.71
N HIS A 40 11.10 -10.65 15.45
CA HIS A 40 12.15 -11.66 15.60
C HIS A 40 12.14 -12.64 14.44
N VAL A 41 13.33 -13.04 14.00
CA VAL A 41 13.54 -14.00 12.90
C VAL A 41 14.44 -15.12 13.37
N ASN A 42 14.07 -16.36 13.08
CA ASN A 42 14.85 -17.55 13.37
C ASN A 42 15.04 -18.34 12.09
N GLY A 43 16.24 -18.86 11.86
CA GLY A 43 16.54 -19.70 10.72
C GLY A 43 17.86 -20.44 10.91
N ASN A 44 18.04 -21.54 10.19
CA ASN A 44 19.34 -22.22 10.11
C ASN A 44 20.33 -21.48 9.21
N PHE A 45 20.60 -20.22 9.55
CA PHE A 45 21.51 -19.37 8.80
C PHE A 45 22.95 -19.90 8.83
N ALA A 46 23.66 -19.70 7.73
CA ALA A 46 25.11 -19.78 7.73
C ALA A 46 25.69 -18.54 8.43
N VAL A 47 26.47 -18.77 9.49
CA VAL A 47 27.04 -17.74 10.36
C VAL A 47 28.55 -17.72 10.24
N ASP A 48 29.17 -16.60 10.62
CA ASP A 48 30.63 -16.51 10.69
C ASP A 48 31.22 -17.45 11.77
N SER A 49 32.53 -17.65 11.75
CA SER A 49 33.22 -18.53 12.69
C SER A 49 33.10 -18.08 14.15
N ALA A 50 32.97 -16.77 14.38
CA ALA A 50 32.77 -16.19 15.70
C ALA A 50 31.30 -16.23 16.16
N ARG A 51 30.39 -16.68 15.29
CA ARG A 51 28.95 -16.69 15.47
C ARG A 51 28.37 -15.30 15.81
N ARG A 52 29.02 -14.24 15.33
CA ARG A 52 28.67 -12.85 15.62
C ARG A 52 27.74 -12.24 14.58
N ASP A 53 27.88 -12.66 13.33
CA ASP A 53 27.06 -12.16 12.24
C ASP A 53 26.71 -13.31 11.27
N LEU A 54 25.79 -13.01 10.36
CA LEU A 54 25.58 -13.84 9.19
C LEU A 54 26.85 -13.85 8.35
N ARG A 55 27.15 -15.01 7.76
CA ARG A 55 28.32 -15.13 6.89
C ARG A 55 28.16 -14.20 5.69
N LYS A 56 29.10 -13.27 5.55
CA LYS A 56 29.15 -12.27 4.47
C LYS A 56 29.89 -12.83 3.26
N ASP A 57 29.55 -12.32 2.09
CA ASP A 57 30.18 -12.69 0.83
C ASP A 57 31.69 -12.40 0.88
N CYS A 58 32.50 -13.46 1.04
CA CYS A 58 33.94 -13.34 0.88
C CYS A 58 34.36 -13.48 -0.59
N ASN A 59 33.52 -14.09 -1.45
CA ASN A 59 33.68 -14.27 -2.89
C ASN A 59 32.31 -14.51 -3.56
N GLU A 60 32.13 -14.13 -4.83
CA GLU A 60 30.94 -14.50 -5.62
C GLU A 60 30.80 -16.03 -5.70
N GLY A 61 29.67 -16.56 -5.23
CA GLY A 61 29.37 -18.01 -5.29
C GLY A 61 29.58 -18.80 -3.99
N ASP A 62 29.80 -18.16 -2.83
CA ASP A 62 29.79 -18.90 -1.55
C ASP A 62 28.41 -19.56 -1.33
N VAL A 63 28.43 -20.89 -1.17
CA VAL A 63 27.23 -21.69 -0.87
C VAL A 63 26.53 -21.15 0.38
N SER A 64 27.30 -20.64 1.34
CA SER A 64 26.80 -20.09 2.60
C SER A 64 25.95 -18.84 2.44
N SER A 65 26.37 -17.90 1.58
CA SER A 65 25.63 -16.67 1.34
C SER A 65 24.42 -16.91 0.44
N THR A 66 24.58 -17.79 -0.55
CA THR A 66 23.46 -18.29 -1.36
C THR A 66 22.40 -18.95 -0.49
N TRP A 67 22.81 -19.78 0.47
CA TRP A 67 21.90 -20.39 1.43
C TRP A 67 21.10 -19.35 2.24
N ASN A 68 21.76 -18.34 2.82
CA ASN A 68 21.08 -17.29 3.57
C ASN A 68 20.09 -16.49 2.71
N ARG A 69 20.47 -16.16 1.47
CA ARG A 69 19.59 -15.47 0.52
C ARG A 69 18.35 -16.30 0.20
N LEU A 70 18.52 -17.59 -0.07
CA LEU A 70 17.41 -18.52 -0.33
C LEU A 70 16.50 -18.66 0.90
N LEU A 71 17.05 -18.74 2.11
CA LEU A 71 16.25 -18.75 3.35
C LEU A 71 15.43 -17.47 3.50
N MET A 72 16.00 -16.30 3.22
CA MET A 72 15.27 -15.03 3.30
C MET A 72 14.12 -14.98 2.30
N GLN A 73 14.39 -15.35 1.05
CA GLN A 73 13.43 -15.27 -0.05
C GLN A 73 12.31 -16.31 0.06
N PHE A 74 12.66 -17.58 0.26
CA PHE A 74 11.71 -18.68 0.09
C PHE A 74 11.14 -19.22 1.39
N LEU A 75 11.74 -18.90 2.54
CA LEU A 75 11.22 -19.31 3.85
C LEU A 75 10.73 -18.11 4.67
N LEU A 76 11.59 -17.13 4.93
CA LEU A 76 11.28 -16.07 5.88
C LEU A 76 10.29 -15.03 5.34
N ALA A 77 10.42 -14.59 4.07
CA ALA A 77 9.47 -13.66 3.47
C ALA A 77 8.04 -14.22 3.46
N PRO A 78 7.78 -15.46 3.01
CA PRO A 78 6.46 -16.08 3.13
C PRO A 78 5.94 -16.19 4.56
N LEU A 79 6.79 -16.58 5.52
CA LEU A 79 6.40 -16.67 6.93
C LEU A 79 6.06 -15.29 7.51
N TYR A 80 6.78 -14.24 7.13
CA TYR A 80 6.47 -12.87 7.51
C TYR A 80 5.13 -12.42 6.88
N GLY A 81 4.90 -12.69 5.60
CA GLY A 81 3.61 -12.43 4.96
C GLY A 81 2.44 -13.10 5.70
N GLN A 82 2.62 -14.37 6.11
CA GLN A 82 1.63 -15.09 6.93
C GLN A 82 1.45 -14.47 8.33
N LEU A 83 2.53 -14.02 8.97
CA LEU A 83 2.45 -13.30 10.24
C LEU A 83 1.60 -12.03 10.10
N LEU A 84 1.83 -11.22 9.06
CA LEU A 84 1.03 -10.02 8.79
C LEU A 84 -0.44 -10.38 8.55
N LYS A 85 -0.72 -11.42 7.77
CA LYS A 85 -2.08 -11.92 7.54
C LYS A 85 -2.78 -12.34 8.84
N ASN A 86 -2.06 -13.03 9.73
CA ASN A 86 -2.59 -13.43 11.04
C ASN A 86 -2.85 -12.20 11.93
N LEU A 87 -2.05 -11.13 11.82
CA LEU A 87 -2.30 -9.87 12.51
C LEU A 87 -3.55 -9.16 11.96
N CYS A 88 -3.78 -9.15 10.63
CA CYS A 88 -5.03 -8.64 10.04
C CYS A 88 -6.25 -9.33 10.66
N GLN A 89 -6.25 -10.67 10.67
CA GLN A 89 -7.38 -11.47 11.16
C GLN A 89 -7.65 -11.24 12.66
N ARG A 90 -6.61 -10.91 13.43
CA ARG A 90 -6.74 -10.58 14.86
C ARG A 90 -7.41 -9.22 15.11
N LEU A 91 -7.41 -8.30 14.15
CA LEU A 91 -8.10 -7.01 14.30
C LEU A 91 -9.63 -7.17 14.28
N GLY A 92 -10.13 -8.26 13.68
CA GLY A 92 -11.55 -8.58 13.60
C GLY A 92 -11.98 -9.01 12.21
N ASN A 93 -13.27 -9.27 12.07
CA ASN A 93 -13.86 -9.64 10.79
C ASN A 93 -14.03 -8.40 9.89
N GLU A 94 -13.76 -8.59 8.61
CA GLU A 94 -13.92 -7.56 7.58
C GLU A 94 -15.41 -7.37 7.20
N PRO A 95 -15.88 -6.13 6.95
CA PRO A 95 -15.15 -4.87 7.12
C PRO A 95 -15.02 -4.45 8.59
N LEU A 96 -13.84 -3.95 8.96
CA LEU A 96 -13.63 -3.34 10.28
C LEU A 96 -14.39 -2.02 10.34
N LYS A 97 -15.19 -1.81 11.38
CA LYS A 97 -16.03 -0.61 11.54
C LYS A 97 -15.50 0.31 12.62
N PHE A 98 -15.33 1.58 12.28
CA PHE A 98 -14.88 2.64 13.17
C PHE A 98 -15.84 3.82 13.16
N ARG A 99 -15.96 4.50 14.31
CA ARG A 99 -16.80 5.70 14.45
C ARG A 99 -16.17 6.96 13.86
N THR A 100 -14.85 7.00 13.79
CA THR A 100 -14.10 8.15 13.26
C THR A 100 -12.86 7.69 12.53
N LEU A 101 -12.45 8.46 11.53
CA LEU A 101 -11.23 8.21 10.77
C LEU A 101 -9.98 8.32 11.66
N SER A 102 -9.98 9.21 12.66
CA SER A 102 -8.87 9.35 13.61
C SER A 102 -8.68 8.12 14.49
N TRP A 103 -9.77 7.51 14.97
CA TRP A 103 -9.69 6.27 15.75
C TRP A 103 -9.19 5.11 14.88
N CYS A 104 -9.68 5.01 13.64
CA CYS A 104 -9.20 4.07 12.64
C CYS A 104 -7.67 4.20 12.42
N HIS A 105 -7.18 5.41 12.16
CA HIS A 105 -5.76 5.65 11.91
C HIS A 105 -4.89 5.22 13.09
N ASN A 106 -5.27 5.62 14.31
CA ASN A 106 -4.52 5.29 15.52
C ASN A 106 -4.48 3.77 15.76
N LEU A 107 -5.63 3.09 15.66
CA LEU A 107 -5.71 1.65 15.86
C LEU A 107 -4.89 0.89 14.83
N LEU A 108 -5.00 1.24 13.55
CA LEU A 108 -4.21 0.61 12.48
C LEU A 108 -2.71 0.85 12.67
N ALA A 109 -2.30 2.09 12.96
CA ALA A 109 -0.90 2.44 13.19
C ALA A 109 -0.30 1.63 14.35
N CYS A 110 -0.98 1.62 15.50
CA CYS A 110 -0.46 1.03 16.73
C CYS A 110 -0.65 -0.48 16.85
N LYS A 111 -1.62 -1.09 16.15
CA LYS A 111 -1.93 -2.52 16.32
C LYS A 111 -1.55 -3.37 15.11
N TYR A 112 -1.22 -2.76 13.97
CA TYR A 112 -0.97 -3.51 12.73
C TYR A 112 0.19 -2.96 11.91
N LEU A 113 0.12 -1.69 11.48
CA LEU A 113 1.09 -1.12 10.55
C LEU A 113 2.50 -1.01 11.13
N GLN A 114 2.65 -0.90 12.46
CA GLN A 114 3.96 -0.93 13.12
C GLN A 114 4.77 -2.23 12.88
N TYR A 115 4.13 -3.31 12.44
CA TYR A 115 4.78 -4.59 12.19
C TYR A 115 5.27 -4.76 10.75
N PHE A 116 4.96 -3.82 9.85
CA PHE A 116 5.53 -3.81 8.51
C PHE A 116 7.01 -3.45 8.58
N PRO A 117 7.88 -4.20 7.90
CA PRO A 117 9.28 -3.84 7.87
C PRO A 117 9.49 -2.63 6.96
N VAL A 118 10.32 -1.71 7.42
CA VAL A 118 10.74 -0.51 6.69
C VAL A 118 12.26 -0.46 6.77
N VAL A 119 12.94 -0.33 5.62
CA VAL A 119 14.38 -0.12 5.61
C VAL A 119 14.70 1.27 6.17
N THR A 120 15.33 1.28 7.35
CA THR A 120 15.94 2.47 7.98
C THR A 120 17.46 2.31 8.00
N GLU A 121 18.18 3.36 8.41
CA GLU A 121 19.65 3.34 8.55
C GLU A 121 20.14 2.21 9.49
N ASP A 122 19.31 1.85 10.47
CA ASP A 122 19.61 0.79 11.45
C ASP A 122 19.40 -0.64 10.93
N VAL A 123 18.92 -0.82 9.69
CA VAL A 123 18.65 -2.15 9.09
C VAL A 123 19.85 -2.57 8.24
N PRO A 124 20.65 -3.58 8.67
CA PRO A 124 21.78 -4.06 7.89
C PRO A 124 21.37 -4.59 6.50
N PRO A 125 22.23 -4.49 5.46
CA PRO A 125 21.91 -4.87 4.08
C PRO A 125 21.32 -6.27 3.92
N VAL A 126 21.80 -7.22 4.73
CA VAL A 126 21.30 -8.60 4.71
C VAL A 126 19.81 -8.67 5.06
N TRP A 127 19.34 -7.87 6.01
CA TRP A 127 17.92 -7.84 6.40
C TRP A 127 17.09 -6.99 5.43
N GLN A 128 17.69 -6.01 4.75
CA GLN A 128 17.02 -5.27 3.68
C GLN A 128 16.59 -6.21 2.55
N GLN A 129 17.39 -7.25 2.23
CA GLN A 129 16.97 -8.28 1.27
C GLN A 129 15.67 -8.96 1.71
N LEU A 130 15.52 -9.34 2.98
CA LEU A 130 14.26 -9.91 3.49
C LEU A 130 13.09 -8.94 3.30
N VAL A 131 13.29 -7.64 3.57
CA VAL A 131 12.27 -6.61 3.35
C VAL A 131 11.87 -6.56 1.88
N THR A 132 12.82 -6.42 0.95
CA THR A 132 12.55 -6.38 -0.49
C THR A 132 11.80 -7.63 -0.97
N HIS A 133 12.22 -8.82 -0.55
CA HIS A 133 11.54 -10.07 -0.93
C HIS A 133 10.11 -10.14 -0.38
N LEU A 134 9.85 -9.61 0.82
CA LEU A 134 8.49 -9.55 1.36
C LEU A 134 7.57 -8.68 0.50
N TYR A 135 8.00 -7.47 0.12
CA TYR A 135 7.17 -6.58 -0.71
C TYR A 135 6.97 -7.15 -2.13
N LYS A 136 8.01 -7.77 -2.72
CA LYS A 136 7.89 -8.51 -4.00
C LYS A 136 6.90 -9.68 -3.88
N LEU A 137 6.93 -10.43 -2.77
CA LEU A 137 5.97 -11.50 -2.51
C LEU A 137 4.54 -10.96 -2.35
N MET A 138 4.34 -9.87 -1.60
CA MET A 138 3.02 -9.27 -1.39
C MET A 138 2.35 -8.89 -2.70
N HIS A 139 3.11 -8.36 -3.65
CA HIS A 139 2.62 -8.03 -4.98
C HIS A 139 2.42 -9.28 -5.84
N LYS A 140 3.40 -10.16 -5.93
CA LYS A 140 3.32 -11.40 -6.72
C LYS A 140 2.13 -12.29 -6.31
N ASP A 141 1.96 -12.50 -5.02
CA ASP A 141 0.93 -13.39 -4.47
C ASP A 141 -0.39 -12.66 -4.17
N GLN A 142 -0.48 -11.37 -4.53
CA GLN A 142 -1.65 -10.51 -4.34
C GLN A 142 -2.20 -10.62 -2.90
N LEU A 143 -1.32 -10.45 -1.91
CA LEU A 143 -1.69 -10.59 -0.50
C LEU A 143 -2.55 -9.40 -0.05
N PRO A 144 -3.80 -9.61 0.42
CA PRO A 144 -4.68 -8.53 0.86
C PRO A 144 -4.28 -8.06 2.26
N LEU A 145 -3.24 -7.23 2.33
CA LEU A 145 -2.64 -6.76 3.59
C LEU A 145 -2.75 -5.24 3.77
N LEU A 146 -3.12 -4.50 2.73
CA LEU A 146 -3.20 -3.04 2.77
C LEU A 146 -4.63 -2.60 3.12
N PRO A 147 -4.82 -1.68 4.08
CA PRO A 147 -6.14 -1.19 4.44
C PRO A 147 -6.67 -0.24 3.36
N VAL A 148 -7.89 -0.48 2.92
CA VAL A 148 -8.68 0.42 2.08
C VAL A 148 -9.90 0.85 2.87
N TYR A 149 -10.19 2.14 2.94
CA TYR A 149 -11.30 2.65 3.72
C TYR A 149 -12.44 3.17 2.84
N GLN A 150 -13.66 3.01 3.37
CA GLN A 150 -14.90 3.60 2.86
C GLN A 150 -15.54 4.40 3.98
N LYS A 151 -15.98 5.62 3.67
CA LYS A 151 -16.63 6.51 4.63
C LYS A 151 -18.10 6.64 4.25
N ASN A 152 -18.96 6.23 5.17
CA ASN A 152 -20.40 6.36 5.03
C ASN A 152 -20.92 7.35 6.07
N VAL A 153 -21.77 8.28 5.64
CA VAL A 153 -22.42 9.26 6.52
C VAL A 153 -23.92 9.02 6.47
N ASP A 154 -24.45 8.47 7.56
CA ASP A 154 -25.89 8.23 7.71
C ASP A 154 -26.53 9.36 8.49
N TYR A 155 -27.74 9.77 8.12
CA TYR A 155 -28.54 10.74 8.87
C TYR A 155 -29.59 10.00 9.69
N LYS A 156 -29.43 9.97 11.01
CA LYS A 156 -30.42 9.39 11.94
C LYS A 156 -30.87 10.45 12.94
N ASN A 157 -32.18 10.66 13.07
CA ASN A 157 -32.78 11.63 13.99
C ASN A 157 -32.20 13.06 13.86
N GLY A 158 -31.85 13.49 12.64
CA GLY A 158 -31.25 14.81 12.39
C GLY A 158 -29.76 14.93 12.77
N GLN A 159 -29.12 13.85 13.26
CA GLN A 159 -27.68 13.79 13.48
C GLN A 159 -26.99 12.99 12.37
N SER A 160 -25.86 13.51 11.89
CA SER A 160 -24.96 12.78 10.98
C SER A 160 -24.10 11.82 11.78
N ILE A 161 -24.17 10.53 11.46
CA ILE A 161 -23.35 9.47 12.03
C ILE A 161 -22.38 9.00 10.96
N GLU A 162 -21.09 9.26 11.19
CA GLU A 162 -20.01 8.75 10.35
C GLU A 162 -19.68 7.29 10.74
N THR A 163 -19.55 6.44 9.73
CA THR A 163 -19.03 5.08 9.87
C THR A 163 -17.93 4.85 8.85
N ILE A 164 -16.72 4.59 9.35
CA ILE A 164 -15.58 4.20 8.53
C ILE A 164 -15.53 2.68 8.48
N SER A 165 -15.58 2.12 7.28
CA SER A 165 -15.42 0.70 7.01
C SER A 165 -14.05 0.46 6.39
N VAL A 166 -13.26 -0.45 6.94
CA VAL A 166 -11.93 -0.81 6.40
C VAL A 166 -11.95 -2.24 5.90
N CYS A 167 -11.53 -2.40 4.66
CA CYS A 167 -11.34 -3.65 3.96
C CYS A 167 -9.85 -3.88 3.69
N TRP A 168 -9.45 -5.13 3.44
CA TRP A 168 -8.07 -5.47 3.10
C TRP A 168 -7.94 -5.69 1.61
N SER A 169 -6.90 -5.13 1.01
CA SER A 169 -6.68 -5.22 -0.43
C SER A 169 -5.22 -5.45 -0.77
N ALA A 170 -5.02 -6.06 -1.93
CA ALA A 170 -3.71 -6.36 -2.47
C ALA A 170 -3.23 -5.21 -3.36
N PRO A 171 -1.91 -4.98 -3.45
CA PRO A 171 -1.35 -4.04 -4.42
C PRO A 171 -1.50 -4.62 -5.83
N LYS A 172 -2.52 -4.16 -6.57
CA LYS A 172 -2.78 -4.53 -7.97
C LYS A 172 -1.98 -3.66 -8.93
N GLU A 173 -1.80 -4.16 -10.14
CA GLU A 173 -1.16 -3.44 -11.25
C GLU A 173 -1.95 -2.18 -11.67
N GLU A 174 -1.20 -1.21 -12.17
CA GLU A 174 -1.60 0.15 -12.59
C GLU A 174 -2.67 0.16 -13.69
N ASP A 175 -2.67 -0.85 -14.57
CA ASP A 175 -3.60 -0.95 -15.69
C ASP A 175 -5.03 -1.35 -15.29
N SER A 176 -5.23 -1.74 -14.03
CA SER A 176 -6.56 -1.98 -13.52
C SER A 176 -7.13 -0.71 -12.91
N THR A 177 -8.33 -0.29 -13.35
CA THR A 177 -9.17 0.74 -12.68
C THR A 177 -9.53 0.37 -11.23
N LYS A 178 -9.00 -0.73 -10.71
CA LYS A 178 -9.19 -1.24 -9.34
C LYS A 178 -7.89 -1.23 -8.53
N GLY A 179 -6.88 -0.48 -8.97
CA GLY A 179 -5.62 -0.26 -8.25
C GLY A 179 -5.82 0.43 -6.89
N LEU A 180 -4.79 0.37 -6.05
CA LEU A 180 -4.75 1.05 -4.76
C LEU A 180 -4.22 2.47 -4.93
N TYR A 181 -4.87 3.44 -4.29
CA TYR A 181 -4.46 4.84 -4.32
C TYR A 181 -4.03 5.28 -2.92
N PHE A 182 -2.73 5.50 -2.75
CA PHE A 182 -2.17 5.98 -1.49
C PHE A 182 -2.45 7.46 -1.30
N LEU A 183 -3.06 7.82 -0.18
CA LEU A 183 -3.30 9.22 0.17
C LEU A 183 -2.08 9.79 0.90
N GLU A 184 -1.52 10.89 0.39
CA GLU A 184 -0.50 11.66 1.11
C GLU A 184 -1.11 12.44 2.26
N ASN A 185 -2.25 13.09 1.99
CA ASN A 185 -2.95 13.93 2.95
C ASN A 185 -4.41 13.48 3.09
N ARG A 186 -5.03 13.84 4.21
CA ARG A 186 -6.47 13.64 4.37
C ARG A 186 -7.23 14.49 3.35
N ILE A 187 -8.27 13.92 2.77
CA ILE A 187 -9.16 14.65 1.89
C ILE A 187 -10.14 15.44 2.76
N GLU A 188 -10.00 16.77 2.77
CA GLU A 188 -10.88 17.66 3.56
C GLU A 188 -12.26 17.82 2.93
N ASN A 189 -12.34 17.77 1.60
CA ASN A 189 -13.58 17.91 0.88
C ASN A 189 -14.37 16.60 0.90
N THR A 190 -15.40 16.52 1.75
CA THR A 190 -16.27 15.35 1.88
C THR A 190 -16.96 14.96 0.57
N ILE A 191 -17.32 15.92 -0.30
CA ILE A 191 -17.96 15.63 -1.59
C ILE A 191 -16.97 14.91 -2.51
N LEU A 192 -15.72 15.39 -2.55
CA LEU A 192 -14.65 14.75 -3.32
C LEU A 192 -14.38 13.34 -2.80
N GLU A 193 -14.19 13.19 -1.48
CA GLU A 193 -13.91 11.91 -0.83
C GLU A 193 -14.99 10.86 -1.15
N CYS A 194 -16.26 11.23 -0.99
CA CYS A 194 -17.39 10.36 -1.34
C CYS A 194 -17.43 10.06 -2.85
N SER A 195 -17.21 11.06 -3.71
CA SER A 195 -17.22 10.87 -5.17
C SER A 195 -16.16 9.86 -5.62
N LEU A 196 -14.94 9.95 -5.09
CA LEU A 196 -13.86 9.02 -5.40
C LEU A 196 -14.21 7.58 -4.98
N GLN A 197 -14.79 7.42 -3.79
CA GLN A 197 -15.21 6.11 -3.29
C GLN A 197 -16.39 5.53 -4.10
N GLU A 198 -17.37 6.35 -4.49
CA GLU A 198 -18.50 5.93 -5.33
C GLU A 198 -18.09 5.54 -6.75
N LEU A 199 -17.02 6.16 -7.28
CA LEU A 199 -16.40 5.77 -8.54
C LEU A 199 -15.68 4.41 -8.47
N GLY A 200 -15.55 3.83 -7.27
CA GLY A 200 -14.91 2.54 -7.04
C GLY A 200 -13.39 2.62 -6.79
N MET A 201 -12.85 3.82 -6.52
CA MET A 201 -11.43 3.96 -6.20
C MET A 201 -11.13 3.35 -4.82
N SER A 202 -10.07 2.55 -4.76
CA SER A 202 -9.63 1.91 -3.52
C SER A 202 -8.64 2.80 -2.78
N LEU A 203 -9.15 3.66 -1.89
CA LEU A 203 -8.35 4.64 -1.17
C LEU A 203 -7.67 4.03 0.07
N VAL A 204 -6.34 4.11 0.10
CA VAL A 204 -5.50 3.74 1.25
C VAL A 204 -5.37 4.97 2.16
N PRO A 205 -5.70 4.87 3.47
CA PRO A 205 -5.79 6.03 4.35
C PRO A 205 -4.45 6.76 4.52
N ALA A 206 -4.51 8.08 4.70
CA ALA A 206 -3.34 8.94 4.92
C ALA A 206 -2.74 8.74 6.33
N ILE A 207 -1.94 7.69 6.46
CA ILE A 207 -1.21 7.32 7.68
C ILE A 207 0.29 7.32 7.36
N GLU A 208 1.11 7.91 8.24
CA GLU A 208 2.56 8.03 8.04
C GLU A 208 3.24 6.68 7.77
N GLN A 209 2.82 5.62 8.48
CA GLN A 209 3.34 4.27 8.26
C GLN A 209 3.00 3.75 6.86
N LEU A 210 1.83 4.08 6.29
CA LEU A 210 1.46 3.67 4.93
C LEU A 210 2.26 4.41 3.87
N GLN A 211 2.66 5.66 4.12
CA GLN A 211 3.61 6.38 3.25
C GLN A 211 5.00 5.72 3.27
N LYS A 212 5.45 5.23 4.43
CA LYS A 212 6.71 4.46 4.54
C LYS A 212 6.61 3.15 3.77
N ILE A 213 5.50 2.42 3.93
CA ILE A 213 5.18 1.19 3.20
C ILE A 213 5.16 1.44 1.68
N HIS A 214 4.54 2.53 1.22
CA HIS A 214 4.56 2.95 -0.19
C HIS A 214 6.00 3.09 -0.71
N LYS A 215 6.87 3.80 0.02
CA LYS A 215 8.29 3.92 -0.34
C LYS A 215 9.00 2.56 -0.41
N GLN A 216 8.64 1.60 0.44
CA GLN A 216 9.21 0.26 0.38
C GLN A 216 8.80 -0.52 -0.87
N PHE A 217 7.56 -0.35 -1.36
CA PHE A 217 7.15 -0.91 -2.65
C PHE A 217 7.99 -0.33 -3.79
N VAL A 218 8.16 0.99 -3.84
CA VAL A 218 9.00 1.66 -4.86
C VAL A 218 10.45 1.19 -4.79
N MET A 219 11.03 1.08 -3.59
CA MET A 219 12.39 0.53 -3.39
C MET A 219 12.50 -0.95 -3.82
N ALA A 220 11.40 -1.68 -3.83
CA ALA A 220 11.32 -3.05 -4.31
C ALA A 220 11.00 -3.14 -5.82
N GLU A 221 11.05 -2.02 -6.55
CA GLU A 221 10.76 -1.93 -7.99
C GLU A 221 9.32 -2.33 -8.32
N ILE A 222 8.38 -1.97 -7.44
CA ILE A 222 6.94 -2.21 -7.63
C ILE A 222 6.26 -0.87 -7.75
N ASP A 223 5.57 -0.66 -8.88
CA ASP A 223 4.82 0.55 -9.13
C ASP A 223 3.54 0.55 -8.30
N VAL A 224 3.45 1.50 -7.38
CA VAL A 224 2.29 1.78 -6.54
C VAL A 224 1.87 3.22 -6.77
N VAL A 225 0.55 3.44 -6.83
CA VAL A 225 -0.01 4.74 -7.24
C VAL A 225 -0.36 5.58 -6.02
N THR A 226 0.12 6.81 -6.00
CA THR A 226 -0.32 7.86 -5.07
C THR A 226 -1.46 8.67 -5.70
N LEU A 227 -2.48 9.01 -4.91
CA LEU A 227 -3.55 9.89 -5.38
C LEU A 227 -3.05 11.34 -5.54
N ASN A 228 -2.95 11.78 -6.78
CA ASN A 228 -2.65 13.14 -7.22
C ASN A 228 -3.46 13.49 -8.48
N SER A 229 -3.35 14.74 -8.95
CA SER A 229 -4.03 15.20 -10.17
C SER A 229 -3.79 14.27 -11.39
N PRO A 230 -2.55 13.92 -11.78
CA PRO A 230 -2.29 13.02 -12.89
C PRO A 230 -2.94 11.63 -12.76
N SER A 231 -2.81 11.00 -11.58
CA SER A 231 -3.38 9.67 -11.32
C SER A 231 -4.91 9.67 -11.37
N LEU A 232 -5.56 10.73 -10.88
CA LEU A 232 -7.02 10.88 -10.96
C LEU A 232 -7.43 11.10 -12.42
N CYS A 233 -6.73 11.95 -13.16
CA CYS A 233 -6.99 12.16 -14.58
C CYS A 233 -6.89 10.84 -15.36
N HIS A 234 -5.85 10.05 -15.12
CA HIS A 234 -5.67 8.73 -15.74
C HIS A 234 -6.83 7.77 -15.41
N PHE A 235 -7.20 7.68 -14.13
CA PHE A 235 -8.32 6.87 -13.67
C PHE A 235 -9.64 7.28 -14.34
N LEU A 236 -9.95 8.59 -14.37
CA LEU A 236 -11.18 9.11 -14.94
C LEU A 236 -11.26 8.85 -16.44
N LYS A 237 -10.16 9.06 -17.19
CA LYS A 237 -10.06 8.73 -18.62
C LYS A 237 -10.40 7.27 -18.87
N SER A 238 -9.78 6.36 -18.12
CA SER A 238 -10.02 4.92 -18.24
C SER A 238 -11.46 4.52 -17.89
N LEU A 239 -12.04 5.15 -16.88
CA LEU A 239 -13.40 4.84 -16.41
C LEU A 239 -14.49 5.34 -17.37
N LEU A 240 -14.32 6.54 -17.94
CA LEU A 240 -15.34 7.22 -18.73
C LEU A 240 -15.00 7.19 -20.23
N ASN A 241 -14.59 6.02 -20.73
CA ASN A 241 -14.33 5.79 -22.16
C ASN A 241 -15.59 5.84 -23.07
N PHE A 242 -16.78 6.08 -22.51
CA PHE A 242 -18.07 6.04 -23.24
C PHE A 242 -18.71 7.44 -23.42
N LEU A 243 -17.90 8.47 -23.58
CA LEU A 243 -18.39 9.83 -23.86
C LEU A 243 -18.73 10.04 -25.34
N PRO A 244 -19.70 10.93 -25.66
CA PRO A 244 -20.47 11.81 -24.77
C PRO A 244 -21.65 11.11 -24.09
N CYS A 245 -21.91 11.42 -22.81
CA CYS A 245 -23.06 10.85 -22.09
C CYS A 245 -23.67 11.82 -21.06
N SER A 246 -24.92 11.58 -20.69
CA SER A 246 -25.63 12.42 -19.72
C SER A 246 -25.03 12.27 -18.32
N LEU A 247 -24.85 13.37 -17.60
CA LEU A 247 -24.29 13.39 -16.24
C LEU A 247 -25.01 12.45 -15.26
N ASN A 248 -26.33 12.27 -15.42
CA ASN A 248 -27.13 11.41 -14.55
C ASN A 248 -26.93 9.91 -14.84
N GLN A 249 -26.39 9.57 -16.00
CA GLN A 249 -26.08 8.21 -16.43
C GLN A 249 -24.63 7.83 -16.13
N THR A 250 -23.81 8.78 -15.66
CA THR A 250 -22.43 8.51 -15.24
C THR A 250 -22.33 8.26 -13.74
N PRO A 251 -21.26 7.58 -13.28
CA PRO A 251 -21.02 7.42 -11.86
C PRO A 251 -20.69 8.74 -11.13
N VAL A 252 -20.47 9.83 -11.87
CA VAL A 252 -20.27 11.18 -11.30
C VAL A 252 -21.58 11.74 -10.72
N LYS A 253 -22.74 11.33 -11.27
CA LYS A 253 -24.11 11.64 -10.84
C LYS A 253 -24.55 13.10 -10.92
N ASN A 254 -23.78 14.05 -10.39
CA ASN A 254 -24.23 15.44 -10.21
C ASN A 254 -23.13 16.49 -10.48
N ARG A 255 -23.55 17.76 -10.60
CA ARG A 255 -22.66 18.88 -10.93
C ARG A 255 -21.64 19.18 -9.84
N GLN A 256 -21.98 18.97 -8.57
CA GLN A 256 -21.10 19.24 -7.43
C GLN A 256 -19.95 18.23 -7.38
N ASN A 257 -20.23 16.95 -7.62
CA ASN A 257 -19.26 15.87 -7.74
C ASN A 257 -18.32 16.15 -8.93
N CYS A 258 -18.88 16.52 -10.09
CA CYS A 258 -18.09 16.89 -11.26
C CYS A 258 -17.15 18.07 -10.96
N PHE A 259 -17.65 19.13 -10.30
CA PHE A 259 -16.86 20.29 -9.93
C PHE A 259 -15.77 19.93 -8.92
N ALA A 260 -16.06 19.09 -7.93
CA ALA A 260 -15.09 18.64 -6.93
C ALA A 260 -13.96 17.81 -7.59
N LEU A 261 -14.31 16.85 -8.45
CA LEU A 261 -13.35 16.04 -9.20
C LEU A 261 -12.49 16.89 -10.14
N LEU A 262 -13.10 17.86 -10.84
CA LEU A 262 -12.38 18.77 -11.72
C LEU A 262 -11.42 19.67 -10.94
N THR A 263 -11.88 20.23 -9.82
CA THR A 263 -11.04 21.09 -8.96
C THR A 263 -9.82 20.33 -8.46
N PHE A 264 -9.97 19.07 -8.05
CA PHE A 264 -8.84 18.23 -7.65
C PHE A 264 -7.96 17.85 -8.84
N SER A 265 -8.56 17.50 -9.98
CA SER A 265 -7.82 17.18 -11.22
C SER A 265 -6.97 18.35 -11.71
N LEU A 266 -7.35 19.58 -11.40
CA LEU A 266 -6.59 20.78 -11.73
C LEU A 266 -5.65 21.23 -10.59
N SER A 267 -5.76 20.65 -9.40
CA SER A 267 -4.95 21.05 -8.25
C SER A 267 -3.48 20.69 -8.47
N GLY A 268 -2.59 21.66 -8.24
CA GLY A 268 -1.15 21.47 -8.38
C GLY A 268 -0.61 21.49 -9.80
N LEU A 269 -1.44 21.72 -10.82
CA LEU A 269 -0.96 21.91 -12.20
C LEU A 269 -0.37 23.31 -12.38
N CYS A 270 0.79 23.39 -13.03
CA CYS A 270 1.31 24.65 -13.55
C CYS A 270 0.55 25.02 -14.82
N SER A 271 0.37 26.32 -15.09
CA SER A 271 -0.35 26.84 -16.28
C SER A 271 0.13 26.29 -17.62
N ASN A 272 1.35 25.73 -17.67
CA ASN A 272 2.01 25.26 -18.89
C ASN A 272 1.98 23.74 -19.04
N ASP A 273 1.56 22.98 -18.03
CA ASP A 273 1.50 21.50 -18.08
C ASP A 273 0.06 21.01 -17.85
N VAL A 274 -0.72 21.10 -18.94
CA VAL A 274 -2.14 20.71 -18.99
C VAL A 274 -2.30 19.36 -19.71
N SER A 275 -1.18 18.63 -19.91
CA SER A 275 -1.12 17.38 -20.66
C SER A 275 -2.03 16.29 -20.05
N CYS A 276 -2.12 16.24 -18.72
CA CYS A 276 -2.99 15.30 -18.02
C CYS A 276 -4.48 15.61 -18.19
N VAL A 277 -4.86 16.85 -18.54
CA VAL A 277 -6.26 17.28 -18.72
C VAL A 277 -6.75 17.02 -20.15
N GLU A 278 -5.86 16.88 -21.14
CA GLU A 278 -6.26 16.51 -22.50
C GLU A 278 -6.97 15.15 -22.52
N GLY A 279 -8.17 15.10 -23.08
CA GLY A 279 -9.03 13.91 -23.06
C GLY A 279 -9.74 13.66 -21.73
N LEU A 280 -9.65 14.58 -20.75
CA LEU A 280 -10.30 14.40 -19.44
C LEU A 280 -11.83 14.46 -19.60
N PRO A 281 -12.57 13.44 -19.13
CA PRO A 281 -14.01 13.28 -19.34
C PRO A 281 -14.89 14.08 -18.35
N LEU A 282 -14.49 15.32 -18.02
CA LEU A 282 -15.16 16.17 -17.03
C LEU A 282 -15.64 17.51 -17.60
N LEU A 283 -15.65 17.67 -18.92
CA LEU A 283 -16.18 18.88 -19.55
C LEU A 283 -17.71 18.82 -19.52
N LEU A 284 -18.32 19.50 -18.54
CA LEU A 284 -19.76 19.62 -18.43
C LEU A 284 -20.26 20.89 -19.11
N THR A 285 -21.10 20.71 -20.12
CA THR A 285 -21.74 21.80 -20.89
C THR A 285 -23.17 22.08 -20.41
N ASN A 286 -23.76 23.20 -20.86
CA ASN A 286 -25.10 23.63 -20.43
C ASN A 286 -26.23 22.64 -20.76
N ASP A 287 -26.03 21.74 -21.72
CA ASP A 287 -26.94 20.64 -22.06
C ASP A 287 -26.89 19.45 -21.07
N ASN A 288 -26.10 19.54 -19.99
CA ASN A 288 -25.87 18.47 -19.00
C ASN A 288 -25.21 17.21 -19.57
N VAL A 289 -24.50 17.34 -20.70
CA VAL A 289 -23.74 16.25 -21.30
C VAL A 289 -22.26 16.40 -20.91
N LEU A 290 -21.66 15.31 -20.46
CA LEU A 290 -20.22 15.25 -20.25
C LEU A 290 -19.51 15.02 -21.58
N ARG A 291 -18.41 15.74 -21.79
CA ARG A 291 -17.52 15.67 -22.94
C ARG A 291 -16.07 15.59 -22.47
N CYS A 292 -15.16 15.35 -23.41
CA CYS A 292 -13.72 15.38 -23.14
C CYS A 292 -13.20 16.80 -23.31
N PHE A 293 -12.27 17.21 -22.45
CA PHE A 293 -11.45 18.40 -22.73
C PHE A 293 -10.55 18.10 -23.94
N SER A 294 -10.52 19.01 -24.93
CA SER A 294 -9.54 18.94 -26.00
C SER A 294 -9.00 20.32 -26.36
N GLN A 295 -7.69 20.40 -26.56
CA GLN A 295 -7.02 21.59 -27.11
C GLN A 295 -7.45 21.89 -28.56
N GLN A 296 -7.88 20.86 -29.30
CA GLN A 296 -8.30 21.03 -30.70
C GLN A 296 -9.73 21.57 -30.83
N GLU A 297 -10.57 21.38 -29.81
CA GLU A 297 -11.97 21.81 -29.78
C GLU A 297 -12.25 22.67 -28.53
N PRO A 298 -11.74 23.92 -28.47
CA PRO A 298 -12.01 24.81 -27.35
C PRO A 298 -13.48 25.21 -27.30
N VAL A 299 -14.13 25.00 -26.15
CA VAL A 299 -15.57 25.27 -25.96
C VAL A 299 -15.85 26.71 -25.51
N TYR A 300 -14.82 27.47 -25.15
CA TYR A 300 -14.88 28.92 -24.89
C TYR A 300 -13.61 29.63 -25.37
N GLN A 301 -13.78 30.75 -26.09
CA GLN A 301 -12.80 31.84 -26.22
C GLN A 301 -13.18 32.96 -25.27
#